data_AF-A0A0J7K3G7-F1
#
_entry.id   AF-A0A0J7K3G7-F1
#
_cell.length_a   1.000
_cell.length_b   1.000
_cell.length_c   1.000
_cell.angle_alpha   90.00
_cell.angle_beta   90.00
_cell.angle_gamma   90.00
#
_symmetry.space_group_name_H-M   'P 1'
#
loop_
_entity.id
_entity.type
_entity.pdbx_description
1 polymer ?
#
loop_
_entity_poly.entity_id
_entity_poly.type
_entity_poly.pdbx_seq_one_letter_code
_entity_poly.pdbx_strand_id
1 'polypeptide(L)'
;MIFKEFLVPRIDLWLSWQRCKHAIYGLPWLLSASAFAATSLPAGWVATQTSAQIPPGVAAAALPPDLAAAMAAAKPIADNDPRLIAITVSLSLRDPAGLNQAAAEAGRSGHFLSPEEIRDRFAPTAEQALAVADYLRRCGLQKVEIASNRMLVTAQGSAAAIRRAFHTSLSAFTYHGRSVYANTAPALVPQALGGSVGRVLGLENLNQVHVGPVPQPLPQP
;
A
#
# COMPACT_ATOMS: atom_id res chain seq x y z
N MET A 1 26.24 74.11 -16.79
CA MET A 1 26.89 73.08 -17.61
C MET A 1 27.54 72.08 -16.67
N ILE A 2 27.08 70.82 -16.71
CA ILE A 2 27.73 69.60 -16.23
C ILE A 2 27.83 69.38 -14.70
N PHE A 3 26.99 68.43 -14.25
CA PHE A 3 26.94 67.79 -12.93
C PHE A 3 28.21 66.96 -12.68
N LYS A 4 28.76 67.02 -11.45
CA LYS A 4 29.99 66.33 -11.05
C LYS A 4 29.66 65.23 -10.02
N GLU A 5 30.17 64.04 -10.28
CA GLU A 5 30.08 62.81 -9.49
C GLU A 5 30.61 62.97 -8.05
N PHE A 6 30.04 62.21 -7.10
CA PHE A 6 30.78 61.67 -5.95
C PHE A 6 30.20 60.33 -5.46
N LEU A 7 31.13 59.48 -5.02
CA LEU A 7 31.04 58.08 -4.61
C LEU A 7 30.13 57.77 -3.40
N VAL A 8 29.42 56.64 -3.53
CA VAL A 8 29.28 55.44 -2.65
C VAL A 8 28.90 55.59 -1.16
N PRO A 9 27.98 54.76 -0.62
CA PRO A 9 27.28 55.00 0.64
C PRO A 9 27.81 54.21 1.86
N ARG A 10 27.69 54.89 3.00
CA ARG A 10 27.50 54.43 4.40
C ARG A 10 26.24 53.53 4.52
N ILE A 11 25.97 52.66 5.51
CA ILE A 11 26.28 52.60 6.95
C ILE A 11 25.82 51.23 7.50
N ASP A 12 26.51 50.82 8.57
CA ASP A 12 26.23 49.91 9.69
C ASP A 12 24.84 49.23 9.87
N LEU A 13 24.85 47.89 10.07
CA LEU A 13 23.94 47.13 10.97
C LEU A 13 24.16 45.60 10.87
N TRP A 14 25.33 45.04 11.25
CA TRP A 14 25.46 43.56 11.27
C TRP A 14 26.39 42.94 12.33
N LEU A 15 26.98 43.72 13.23
CA LEU A 15 28.08 43.29 14.12
C LEU A 15 27.73 43.12 15.61
N SER A 16 26.53 42.63 15.95
CA SER A 16 26.08 42.51 17.37
C SER A 16 25.83 41.08 17.89
N TRP A 17 25.85 40.02 17.08
CA TRP A 17 25.39 38.70 17.56
C TRP A 17 26.43 37.59 17.70
N GLN A 18 27.71 37.82 17.37
CA GLN A 18 28.67 36.72 17.22
C GLN A 18 29.55 36.39 18.45
N ARG A 19 29.32 36.98 19.64
CA ARG A 19 30.25 36.81 20.79
C ARG A 19 29.58 36.72 22.16
N CYS A 20 28.63 35.79 22.32
CA CYS A 20 28.23 35.31 23.64
C CYS A 20 28.39 33.79 23.79
N LYS A 21 29.61 33.39 24.21
CA LYS A 21 29.90 32.41 25.29
C LYS A 21 29.34 30.99 25.08
N HIS A 22 30.09 30.03 24.57
CA HIS A 22 31.07 29.24 25.35
C HIS A 22 30.82 29.21 26.87
N ALA A 23 29.84 28.42 27.29
CA ALA A 23 29.84 27.69 28.56
C ALA A 23 28.60 26.80 28.61
N ILE A 24 28.75 25.50 28.35
CA ILE A 24 28.07 24.33 28.95
C ILE A 24 28.50 23.15 28.06
N TYR A 25 29.63 22.56 28.43
CA TYR A 25 30.04 21.23 27.99
C TYR A 25 29.24 20.21 28.80
N GLY A 26 28.68 19.19 28.14
CA GLY A 26 28.28 17.95 28.80
C GLY A 26 26.85 17.49 28.52
N LEU A 27 26.51 17.17 27.27
CA LEU A 27 25.52 16.13 27.02
C LEU A 27 26.08 15.17 25.96
N PRO A 28 26.23 13.87 26.26
CA PRO A 28 26.68 12.90 25.27
C PRO A 28 25.59 12.80 24.21
N TRP A 29 26.01 12.82 22.95
CA TRP A 29 25.19 12.47 21.81
C TRP A 29 24.74 11.02 21.99
N LEU A 30 23.56 10.82 22.57
CA LEU A 30 22.85 9.57 22.43
C LEU A 30 22.42 9.50 20.97
N LEU A 31 23.24 8.84 20.16
CA LEU A 31 22.79 8.24 18.92
C LEU A 31 21.65 7.30 19.29
N SER A 32 20.42 7.78 19.17
CA SER A 32 19.24 6.91 19.10
C SER A 32 19.38 6.10 17.83
N ALA A 33 20.15 5.01 17.89
CA ALA A 33 20.09 3.95 16.90
C ALA A 33 18.70 3.33 17.07
N SER A 34 17.73 3.81 16.29
CA SER A 34 16.47 3.12 16.13
C SER A 34 16.78 1.74 15.55
N ALA A 35 16.84 0.74 16.43
CA ALA A 35 16.88 -0.64 16.01
C ALA A 35 15.53 -0.93 15.33
N PHE A 36 15.51 -0.90 14.00
CA PHE A 36 14.44 -1.54 13.26
C PHE A 36 14.52 -3.02 13.61
N ALA A 37 13.59 -3.49 14.45
CA ALA A 37 13.40 -4.91 14.64
C ALA A 37 13.02 -5.49 13.27
N ALA A 38 13.99 -6.12 12.59
CA ALA A 38 13.74 -6.87 11.39
C ALA A 38 12.89 -8.09 11.79
N THR A 39 11.58 -7.99 11.59
CA THR A 39 10.68 -9.13 11.79
C THR A 39 11.08 -10.19 10.78
N SER A 40 11.78 -11.23 11.22
CA SER A 40 12.17 -12.34 10.36
C SER A 40 10.91 -12.99 9.80
N LEU A 41 10.80 -13.05 8.47
CA LEU A 41 9.69 -13.75 7.83
C LEU A 41 9.77 -15.24 8.17
N PRO A 42 8.62 -15.93 8.33
CA PRO A 42 8.62 -17.38 8.48
C PRO A 42 9.26 -18.04 7.26
N ALA A 43 10.02 -19.12 7.49
CA ALA A 43 10.68 -19.85 6.42
C ALA A 43 9.68 -20.30 5.35
N GLY A 44 10.02 -20.11 4.07
CA GLY A 44 9.16 -20.46 2.94
C GLY A 44 8.05 -19.45 2.64
N TRP A 45 8.04 -18.28 3.28
CA TRP A 45 7.12 -17.17 2.98
C TRP A 45 7.86 -15.96 2.42
N VAL A 46 7.17 -15.20 1.58
CA VAL A 46 7.64 -13.95 0.98
C VAL A 46 6.59 -12.87 1.18
N ALA A 47 7.04 -11.63 1.39
CA ALA A 47 6.16 -10.49 1.53
C ALA A 47 5.52 -10.13 0.19
N THR A 48 4.22 -9.87 0.22
CA THR A 48 3.53 -9.18 -0.88
C THR A 48 3.75 -7.66 -0.74
N GLN A 49 3.23 -6.88 -1.70
CA GLN A 49 3.22 -5.43 -1.62
C GLN A 49 2.11 -4.87 -0.69
N THR A 50 1.39 -5.72 0.06
CA THR A 50 0.40 -5.28 1.04
C THR A 50 1.02 -5.18 2.44
N SER A 51 1.17 -3.95 2.92
CA SER A 51 1.64 -3.62 4.28
C SER A 51 0.54 -3.74 5.33
N ALA A 52 0.94 -3.75 6.61
CA ALA A 52 0.01 -3.61 7.73
C ALA A 52 -0.70 -2.25 7.69
N GLN A 53 -2.03 -2.25 7.88
CA GLN A 53 -2.83 -1.04 7.96
C GLN A 53 -2.96 -0.52 9.40
N ILE A 54 -2.95 -1.41 10.39
CA ILE A 54 -2.84 -1.07 11.82
C ILE A 54 -1.60 -1.77 12.39
N PRO A 55 -0.38 -1.26 12.16
CA PRO A 55 0.81 -1.96 12.62
C PRO A 55 0.93 -1.79 14.14
N PRO A 56 1.32 -2.84 14.88
CA PRO A 56 1.46 -2.76 16.33
C PRO A 56 2.54 -1.72 16.70
N GLY A 57 2.18 -0.75 17.53
CA GLY A 57 3.12 0.24 18.06
C GLY A 57 3.45 1.43 17.16
N VAL A 58 2.71 1.67 16.07
CA VAL A 58 2.90 2.90 15.27
C VAL A 58 2.39 4.12 16.02
N ALA A 59 3.23 5.16 16.06
CA ALA A 59 2.85 6.45 16.58
C ALA A 59 1.71 7.05 15.76
N ALA A 60 0.58 7.29 16.44
CA ALA A 60 -0.62 8.01 16.00
C ALA A 60 -0.37 9.35 15.26
N ALA A 61 0.86 9.85 15.21
CA ALA A 61 1.21 11.21 14.82
C ALA A 61 0.97 11.54 13.33
N ALA A 62 0.84 10.54 12.45
CA ALA A 62 0.57 10.76 11.02
C ALA A 62 -0.93 10.68 10.65
N LEU A 63 -1.81 10.40 11.62
CA LEU A 63 -3.23 10.17 11.40
C LEU A 63 -4.08 11.27 12.04
N PRO A 64 -5.29 11.54 11.52
CA PRO A 64 -6.30 12.30 12.27
C PRO A 64 -6.47 11.73 13.69
N PRO A 65 -6.55 12.58 14.73
CA PRO A 65 -6.58 12.11 16.12
C PRO A 65 -7.72 11.15 16.44
N ASP A 66 -8.88 11.35 15.81
CA ASP A 66 -10.06 10.50 15.94
C ASP A 66 -9.83 9.10 15.34
N LEU A 67 -9.21 9.03 14.15
CA LEU A 67 -8.83 7.77 13.52
C LEU A 67 -7.76 7.04 14.34
N ALA A 68 -6.76 7.77 14.84
CA ALA A 68 -5.71 7.19 15.66
C ALA A 68 -6.27 6.59 16.96
N ALA A 69 -7.17 7.31 17.65
CA ALA A 69 -7.85 6.80 18.84
C ALA A 69 -8.69 5.55 18.53
N ALA A 70 -9.41 5.56 17.40
CA ALA A 70 -10.21 4.42 16.97
C ALA A 70 -9.35 3.19 16.66
N MET A 71 -8.22 3.35 15.96
CA MET A 71 -7.26 2.28 15.68
C MET A 71 -6.58 1.76 16.95
N ALA A 72 -6.27 2.64 17.92
CA ALA A 72 -5.72 2.22 19.22
C ALA A 72 -6.70 1.37 20.04
N ALA A 73 -8.02 1.58 19.84
CA ALA A 73 -9.08 0.78 20.44
C ALA A 73 -9.41 -0.51 19.66
N ALA A 74 -8.68 -0.82 18.58
CA ALA A 74 -8.97 -1.97 17.74
C ALA A 74 -8.79 -3.29 18.49
N LYS A 75 -9.75 -4.20 18.29
CA LYS A 75 -9.78 -5.52 18.91
C LYS A 75 -9.54 -6.60 17.85
N PRO A 76 -8.76 -7.65 18.14
CA PRO A 76 -8.59 -8.76 17.20
C PRO A 76 -9.92 -9.38 16.78
N ILE A 77 -10.06 -9.71 15.50
CA ILE A 77 -11.16 -10.54 15.01
C ILE A 77 -10.81 -11.99 15.30
N ALA A 78 -11.69 -12.68 16.03
CA ALA A 78 -11.51 -14.07 16.40
C ALA A 78 -11.67 -15.02 15.20
N ASP A 79 -11.03 -16.19 15.29
CA ASP A 79 -11.03 -17.19 14.21
C ASP A 79 -12.40 -17.78 13.91
N ASN A 80 -13.22 -17.88 14.96
CA ASN A 80 -14.57 -18.40 14.91
C ASN A 80 -15.61 -17.31 14.59
N ASP A 81 -15.17 -16.10 14.25
CA ASP A 81 -16.07 -15.04 13.80
C ASP A 81 -16.76 -15.46 12.48
N PRO A 82 -18.10 -15.41 12.40
CA PRO A 82 -18.84 -15.88 11.24
C PRO A 82 -18.73 -14.96 10.02
N ARG A 83 -18.15 -13.75 10.17
CA ARG A 83 -18.02 -12.79 9.08
C ARG A 83 -17.12 -13.33 7.96
N LEU A 84 -17.59 -13.15 6.73
CA LEU A 84 -16.82 -13.42 5.52
C LEU A 84 -16.22 -12.11 4.99
N ILE A 85 -14.93 -12.15 4.75
CA ILE A 85 -14.15 -11.04 4.19
C ILE A 85 -13.90 -11.34 2.73
N ALA A 86 -14.32 -10.42 1.86
CA ALA A 86 -14.04 -10.48 0.43
C ALA A 86 -12.65 -9.90 0.17
N ILE A 87 -11.83 -10.65 -0.56
CA ILE A 87 -10.48 -10.24 -0.93
C ILE A 87 -10.30 -10.35 -2.44
N THR A 88 -9.38 -9.53 -2.94
CA THR A 88 -8.91 -9.58 -4.32
C THR A 88 -7.39 -9.66 -4.28
N VAL A 89 -6.82 -10.71 -4.85
CA VAL A 89 -5.38 -10.84 -5.04
C VAL A 89 -5.03 -10.30 -6.42
N SER A 90 -4.23 -9.23 -6.48
CA SER A 90 -3.66 -8.77 -7.73
C SER A 90 -2.42 -9.59 -8.06
N LEU A 91 -2.33 -10.01 -9.31
CA LEU A 91 -1.20 -10.76 -9.81
C LEU A 91 -0.18 -9.85 -10.50
N SER A 92 1.09 -10.24 -10.44
CA SER A 92 2.21 -9.49 -11.01
C SER A 92 2.28 -9.71 -12.52
N LEU A 93 2.52 -8.62 -13.26
CA LEU A 93 2.82 -8.72 -14.70
C LEU A 93 4.11 -9.51 -14.92
N ARG A 94 4.14 -10.31 -15.98
CA ARG A 94 5.36 -11.04 -16.38
C ARG A 94 6.43 -10.11 -16.93
N ASP A 95 6.02 -9.05 -17.63
CA ASP A 95 6.92 -8.08 -18.26
C ASP A 95 6.37 -6.64 -18.14
N PRO A 96 6.49 -6.01 -16.96
CA PRO A 96 6.06 -4.62 -16.77
C PRO A 96 6.90 -3.63 -17.59
N ALA A 97 8.17 -3.94 -17.86
CA ALA A 97 9.05 -3.08 -18.64
C ALA A 97 8.63 -3.05 -20.11
N GLY A 98 8.35 -4.22 -20.71
CA GLY A 98 7.84 -4.32 -22.07
C GLY A 98 6.44 -3.73 -22.22
N LEU A 99 5.57 -3.83 -21.21
CA LEU A 99 4.28 -3.13 -21.23
C LEU A 99 4.47 -1.61 -21.28
N ASN A 100 5.37 -1.06 -20.46
CA ASN A 100 5.67 0.37 -20.47
C ASN A 100 6.26 0.84 -21.81
N GLN A 101 7.13 0.03 -22.42
CA GLN A 101 7.67 0.32 -23.75
C GLN A 101 6.58 0.29 -24.82
N ALA A 102 5.71 -0.73 -24.81
CA ALA A 102 4.59 -0.83 -25.74
C ALA A 102 3.61 0.36 -25.58
N ALA A 103 3.35 0.79 -24.35
CA ALA A 103 2.51 1.96 -24.08
C ALA A 103 3.14 3.27 -24.61
N ALA A 104 4.44 3.45 -24.43
CA ALA A 104 5.16 4.61 -24.96
C ALA A 104 5.16 4.64 -26.50
N GLU A 105 5.30 3.48 -27.14
CA GLU A 105 5.26 3.36 -28.60
C GLU A 105 3.85 3.58 -29.17
N ALA A 106 2.82 3.05 -28.50
CA ALA A 106 1.43 3.29 -28.87
C ALA A 106 1.09 4.79 -28.82
N GLY A 107 1.59 5.50 -27.80
CA GLY A 107 1.41 6.96 -27.69
C GLY A 107 2.09 7.76 -28.81
N ARG A 108 3.16 7.25 -29.42
CA ARG A 108 3.87 7.89 -30.54
C ARG A 108 3.27 7.54 -31.90
N SER A 109 2.93 6.27 -32.09
CA SER A 109 2.48 5.73 -33.39
C SER A 109 0.96 5.81 -33.59
N GLY A 110 0.17 5.95 -32.52
CA GLY A 110 -1.28 5.84 -32.54
C GLY A 110 -1.81 4.40 -32.62
N HIS A 111 -0.92 3.40 -32.65
CA HIS A 111 -1.30 1.99 -32.69
C HIS A 111 -1.36 1.38 -31.29
N PHE A 112 -2.56 1.14 -30.79
CA PHE A 112 -2.80 0.54 -29.48
C PHE A 112 -2.98 -0.97 -29.58
N LEU A 113 -2.42 -1.70 -28.61
CA LEU A 113 -2.66 -3.13 -28.45
C LEU A 113 -4.09 -3.39 -27.95
N SER A 114 -4.68 -4.49 -28.39
CA SER A 114 -5.96 -4.95 -27.85
C SER A 114 -5.80 -5.45 -26.40
N PRO A 115 -6.88 -5.50 -25.60
CA PRO A 115 -6.86 -6.11 -24.28
C PRO A 115 -6.35 -7.55 -24.28
N GLU A 116 -6.67 -8.33 -25.32
CA GLU A 116 -6.21 -9.71 -25.49
C GLU A 116 -4.70 -9.77 -25.73
N GLU A 117 -4.16 -8.91 -26.58
CA GLU A 117 -2.72 -8.83 -26.84
C GLU A 117 -1.95 -8.44 -25.57
N ILE A 118 -2.48 -7.48 -24.80
CA ILE A 118 -1.88 -7.08 -23.51
C ILE A 118 -1.89 -8.27 -22.54
N ARG A 119 -3.03 -8.97 -22.44
CA ARG A 119 -3.19 -10.15 -21.58
C ARG A 119 -2.22 -11.26 -21.96
N ASP A 120 -2.09 -11.57 -23.24
CA ASP A 120 -1.31 -12.71 -23.69
C ASP A 120 0.20 -12.45 -23.66
N ARG A 121 0.62 -11.19 -23.82
CA ARG A 121 2.01 -10.78 -23.74
C ARG A 121 2.49 -10.48 -22.33
N PHE A 122 1.70 -9.75 -21.53
CA PHE A 122 2.17 -9.14 -20.28
C PHE A 122 1.50 -9.66 -19.01
N ALA A 123 0.24 -10.10 -19.07
CA ALA A 123 -0.44 -10.64 -17.88
C ALA A 123 0.11 -12.02 -17.47
N PRO A 124 -0.12 -12.48 -16.23
CA PRO A 124 0.22 -13.83 -15.78
C PRO A 124 -0.24 -14.92 -16.75
N THR A 125 0.49 -16.03 -16.76
CA THR A 125 0.03 -17.24 -17.47
C THR A 125 -1.23 -17.79 -16.81
N ALA A 126 -2.00 -18.58 -17.56
CA ALA A 126 -3.16 -19.30 -17.00
C ALA A 126 -2.75 -20.18 -15.81
N GLU A 127 -1.58 -20.84 -15.90
CA GLU A 127 -1.03 -21.68 -14.84
C GLU A 127 -0.68 -20.89 -13.58
N GLN A 128 -0.09 -19.70 -13.70
CA GLN A 128 0.21 -18.84 -12.56
C GLN A 128 -1.07 -18.38 -11.85
N ALA A 129 -2.08 -17.96 -12.61
CA ALA A 129 -3.36 -17.56 -12.04
C ALA A 129 -4.08 -18.74 -11.37
N LEU A 130 -4.02 -19.92 -11.98
CA LEU A 130 -4.60 -21.14 -11.43
C LEU A 130 -3.88 -21.58 -10.14
N ALA A 131 -2.55 -21.51 -10.10
CA ALA A 131 -1.77 -21.85 -8.92
C ALA A 131 -2.15 -20.99 -7.70
N VAL A 132 -2.38 -19.69 -7.92
CA VAL A 132 -2.88 -18.78 -6.87
C VAL A 132 -4.32 -19.14 -6.47
N ALA A 133 -5.21 -19.37 -7.44
CA ALA A 133 -6.59 -19.74 -7.14
C ALA A 133 -6.68 -21.04 -6.32
N ASP A 134 -5.93 -22.07 -6.70
CA ASP A 134 -5.90 -23.34 -5.99
C ASP A 134 -5.27 -23.21 -4.60
N TYR A 135 -4.29 -22.33 -4.45
CA TYR A 135 -3.75 -22.00 -3.14
C TYR A 135 -4.82 -21.41 -2.21
N LEU A 136 -5.58 -20.41 -2.69
CA LEU A 136 -6.65 -19.80 -1.90
C LEU A 136 -7.72 -20.83 -1.51
N ARG A 137 -8.10 -21.73 -2.43
CA ARG A 137 -9.04 -22.83 -2.15
C ARG A 137 -8.52 -23.75 -1.04
N ARG A 138 -7.25 -24.16 -1.11
CA ARG A 138 -6.61 -25.01 -0.09
C ARG A 138 -6.55 -24.34 1.28
N CYS A 139 -6.43 -23.01 1.34
CA CYS A 139 -6.48 -22.26 2.59
C CYS A 139 -7.89 -22.14 3.20
N GLY A 140 -8.92 -22.59 2.48
CA GLY A 140 -10.31 -22.57 2.91
C GLY A 140 -11.09 -21.33 2.45
N LEU A 141 -10.55 -20.55 1.50
CA LEU A 141 -11.32 -19.48 0.86
C LEU A 141 -12.28 -20.08 -0.17
N GLN A 142 -13.41 -19.41 -0.34
CA GLN A 142 -14.54 -19.81 -1.16
C GLN A 142 -14.81 -18.78 -2.26
N LYS A 143 -15.65 -19.15 -3.23
CA LYS A 143 -15.96 -18.34 -4.43
C LYS A 143 -14.70 -17.79 -5.09
N VAL A 144 -13.73 -18.68 -5.30
CA VAL A 144 -12.45 -18.31 -5.89
C VAL A 144 -12.61 -18.23 -7.41
N GLU A 145 -12.53 -17.01 -7.95
CA GLU A 145 -12.72 -16.69 -9.36
C GLU A 145 -11.49 -15.99 -9.93
N ILE A 146 -11.10 -16.36 -11.15
CA ILE A 146 -10.01 -15.73 -11.88
C ILE A 146 -10.66 -14.77 -12.89
N ALA A 147 -10.28 -13.50 -12.85
CA ALA A 147 -10.75 -12.54 -13.84
C ALA A 147 -10.24 -12.90 -15.25
N SER A 148 -11.00 -12.58 -16.30
CA SER A 148 -10.67 -12.92 -17.68
C SER A 148 -9.32 -12.37 -18.17
N ASN A 149 -8.84 -11.28 -17.56
CA ASN A 149 -7.53 -10.69 -17.83
C ASN A 149 -6.37 -11.35 -17.07
N ARG A 150 -6.65 -12.38 -16.24
CA ARG A 150 -5.69 -13.10 -15.38
C ARG A 150 -4.92 -12.22 -14.40
N MET A 151 -5.34 -10.98 -14.18
CA MET A 151 -4.64 -10.04 -13.29
C MET A 151 -5.21 -10.04 -11.88
N LEU A 152 -6.40 -10.61 -11.69
CA LEU A 152 -7.11 -10.61 -10.41
C LEU A 152 -7.64 -12.01 -10.11
N VAL A 153 -7.47 -12.42 -8.86
CA VAL A 153 -8.16 -13.59 -8.29
C VAL A 153 -8.98 -13.10 -7.11
N THR A 154 -10.30 -13.20 -7.20
CA THR A 154 -11.20 -12.84 -6.10
C THR A 154 -11.51 -14.06 -5.25
N ALA A 155 -11.79 -13.84 -3.97
CA ALA A 155 -12.23 -14.89 -3.06
C ALA A 155 -12.95 -14.28 -1.84
N GLN A 156 -13.62 -15.12 -1.06
CA GLN A 156 -14.17 -14.75 0.25
C GLN A 156 -13.84 -15.81 1.29
N GLY A 157 -13.59 -15.42 2.54
CA GLY A 157 -13.29 -16.39 3.60
C GLY A 157 -13.44 -15.81 5.00
N SER A 158 -13.39 -16.68 6.01
CA SER A 158 -13.36 -16.26 7.41
C SER A 158 -12.02 -15.63 7.78
N ALA A 159 -11.95 -14.92 8.91
CA ALA A 159 -10.70 -14.39 9.44
C ALA A 159 -9.62 -15.48 9.63
N ALA A 160 -10.02 -16.70 10.02
CA ALA A 160 -9.11 -17.84 10.13
C ALA A 160 -8.54 -18.27 8.77
N ALA A 161 -9.35 -18.29 7.71
CA ALA A 161 -8.89 -18.60 6.35
C ALA A 161 -7.93 -17.52 5.82
N ILE A 162 -8.23 -16.25 6.05
CA ILE A 162 -7.35 -15.12 5.71
C ILE A 162 -6.00 -15.23 6.44
N ARG A 163 -6.00 -15.53 7.74
CA ARG A 163 -4.75 -15.71 8.49
C ARG A 163 -3.92 -16.86 7.94
N ARG A 164 -4.55 -17.98 7.62
CA ARG A 164 -3.88 -19.14 7.01
C ARG A 164 -3.27 -18.79 5.65
N ALA A 165 -4.02 -18.07 4.81
CA ALA A 165 -3.60 -17.76 3.45
C ALA A 165 -2.53 -16.68 3.37
N PHE A 166 -2.59 -15.68 4.25
CA PHE A 166 -1.77 -14.49 4.10
C PHE A 166 -0.84 -14.21 5.28
N HIS A 167 -0.82 -15.10 6.27
CA HIS A 167 -0.02 -14.97 7.48
C HIS A 167 -0.21 -13.61 8.19
N THR A 168 -1.43 -13.07 8.10
CA THR A 168 -1.81 -11.77 8.63
C THR A 168 -3.03 -11.88 9.55
N SER A 169 -3.10 -11.03 10.56
CA SER A 169 -4.24 -10.96 11.46
C SER A 169 -5.07 -9.71 11.19
N LEU A 170 -6.36 -9.78 11.49
CA LEU A 170 -7.30 -8.68 11.33
C LEU A 170 -7.74 -8.18 12.71
N SER A 171 -7.87 -6.87 12.83
CA SER A 171 -8.50 -6.23 13.99
C SER A 171 -9.65 -5.36 13.52
N ALA A 172 -10.69 -5.26 14.33
CA ALA A 172 -11.86 -4.43 14.10
C ALA A 172 -11.97 -3.30 15.13
N PHE A 173 -12.48 -2.16 14.69
CA PHE A 173 -12.75 -0.98 15.51
C PHE A 173 -13.97 -0.22 14.98
N THR A 174 -14.46 0.74 15.75
CA THR A 174 -15.56 1.61 15.33
C THR A 174 -15.01 2.97 14.92
N TYR A 175 -15.38 3.45 13.74
CA TYR A 175 -14.99 4.77 13.24
C TYR A 175 -16.17 5.42 12.54
N HIS A 176 -16.52 6.66 12.95
CA HIS A 176 -17.72 7.37 12.49
C HIS A 176 -19.00 6.50 12.49
N GLY A 177 -19.23 5.75 13.58
CA GLY A 177 -20.39 4.88 13.77
C GLY A 177 -20.40 3.59 12.95
N ARG A 178 -19.33 3.29 12.21
CA ARG A 178 -19.21 2.12 11.34
C ARG A 178 -18.25 1.09 11.93
N SER A 179 -18.55 -0.19 11.72
CA SER A 179 -17.60 -1.27 11.99
C SER A 179 -16.55 -1.32 10.88
N VAL A 180 -15.30 -1.05 11.25
CA VAL A 180 -14.14 -1.10 10.38
C VAL A 180 -13.27 -2.28 10.79
N TYR A 181 -12.59 -2.91 9.84
CA TYR A 181 -11.51 -3.85 10.07
C TYR A 181 -10.30 -3.47 9.21
N ALA A 182 -9.12 -3.89 9.67
CA ALA A 182 -7.90 -3.81 8.90
C ALA A 182 -6.87 -4.85 9.35
N ASN A 183 -5.91 -5.16 8.50
CA ASN A 183 -4.81 -6.06 8.83
C ASN A 183 -3.76 -5.40 9.73
N THR A 184 -3.23 -6.19 10.66
CA THR A 184 -2.23 -5.75 11.63
C THR A 184 -0.80 -6.12 11.25
N ALA A 185 -0.62 -6.97 10.24
CA ALA A 185 0.66 -7.39 9.72
C ALA A 185 0.66 -7.33 8.19
N PRO A 186 1.83 -7.19 7.53
CA PRO A 186 1.93 -7.35 6.08
C PRO A 186 1.34 -8.68 5.61
N ALA A 187 0.77 -8.71 4.42
CA ALA A 187 0.32 -9.96 3.82
C ALA A 187 1.52 -10.68 3.21
N LEU A 188 1.68 -11.95 3.57
CA LEU A 188 2.71 -12.85 3.06
C LEU A 188 2.06 -13.93 2.20
N VAL A 189 2.83 -14.54 1.30
CA VAL A 189 2.43 -15.76 0.58
C VAL A 189 3.57 -16.77 0.58
N PRO A 190 3.32 -18.06 0.33
CA PRO A 190 4.39 -19.03 0.14
C PRO A 190 5.34 -18.59 -0.98
N GLN A 191 6.63 -18.86 -0.81
CA GLN A 191 7.69 -18.46 -1.73
C GLN A 191 7.42 -18.89 -3.18
N ALA A 192 6.79 -20.05 -3.38
CA ALA A 192 6.38 -20.55 -4.69
C ALA A 192 5.43 -19.61 -5.46
N LEU A 193 4.71 -18.72 -4.77
CA LEU A 193 3.79 -17.75 -5.35
C LEU A 193 4.38 -16.33 -5.43
N GLY A 194 5.57 -16.10 -4.88
CA GLY A 194 6.17 -14.77 -4.74
C GLY A 194 6.33 -13.99 -6.04
N GLY A 195 6.63 -14.68 -7.14
CA GLY A 195 6.75 -14.06 -8.46
C GLY A 195 5.42 -13.75 -9.13
N SER A 196 4.31 -14.32 -8.64
CA SER A 196 2.98 -14.20 -9.26
C SER A 196 2.05 -13.30 -8.47
N VAL A 197 2.21 -13.16 -7.15
CA VAL A 197 1.33 -12.33 -6.32
C VAL A 197 1.92 -10.93 -6.13
N GLY A 198 1.15 -9.90 -6.46
CA GLY A 198 1.49 -8.50 -6.24
C GLY A 198 0.97 -8.00 -4.89
N ARG A 199 -0.35 -7.77 -4.80
CA ARG A 199 -1.04 -7.21 -3.62
C ARG A 199 -2.24 -8.05 -3.25
N VAL A 200 -2.59 -8.02 -1.97
CA VAL A 200 -3.88 -8.50 -1.45
C VAL A 200 -4.70 -7.29 -1.04
N LEU A 201 -5.86 -7.12 -1.67
CA LEU A 201 -6.83 -6.07 -1.41
C LEU A 201 -8.02 -6.62 -0.62
N GLY A 202 -8.72 -5.76 0.11
CA GLY A 202 -9.87 -6.15 0.92
C GLY A 202 -9.51 -6.69 2.31
N LEU A 203 -8.24 -6.53 2.74
CA LEU A 203 -7.82 -6.79 4.12
C LEU A 203 -8.16 -5.63 5.07
N GLU A 204 -8.74 -4.57 4.53
CA GLU A 204 -9.28 -3.42 5.24
C GLU A 204 -10.54 -2.86 4.56
N ASN A 205 -11.38 -2.17 5.31
CA ASN A 205 -12.58 -1.50 4.78
C ASN A 205 -12.76 -0.04 5.26
N LEU A 206 -11.67 0.60 5.68
CA LEU A 206 -11.69 1.97 6.19
C LEU A 206 -12.11 2.98 5.10
N ASN A 207 -11.59 2.81 3.88
CA ASN A 207 -11.86 3.70 2.74
C ASN A 207 -13.01 3.16 1.90
N GLN A 208 -14.25 3.56 2.21
CA GLN A 208 -15.34 3.46 1.23
C GLN A 208 -15.29 4.70 0.33
N VAL A 209 -14.86 4.49 -0.91
CA VAL A 209 -14.96 5.50 -1.96
C VAL A 209 -16.45 5.81 -2.16
N HIS A 210 -16.86 7.05 -1.90
CA HIS A 210 -18.14 7.55 -2.38
C HIS A 210 -17.94 7.92 -3.85
N VAL A 211 -18.56 7.18 -4.76
CA VAL A 211 -18.62 7.59 -6.16
C VAL A 211 -19.71 8.65 -6.26
N GLY A 212 -19.35 9.86 -6.70
CA GLY A 212 -20.36 10.83 -7.13
C GLY A 212 -21.17 10.28 -8.31
N PRO A 213 -22.32 10.89 -8.65
CA PRO A 213 -23.12 10.46 -9.79
C PRO A 213 -22.26 10.31 -11.05
N VAL A 214 -22.35 9.16 -11.72
CA VAL A 214 -21.68 8.95 -13.01
C VAL A 214 -22.24 9.99 -14.00
N PRO A 215 -21.41 10.85 -14.61
CA PRO A 215 -21.85 11.69 -15.71
C PRO A 215 -22.42 10.80 -16.81
N GLN A 216 -23.68 11.02 -17.18
CA GLN A 216 -24.30 10.26 -18.26
C GLN A 216 -23.50 10.46 -19.56
N PRO A 217 -23.28 9.41 -20.37
CA PRO A 217 -22.68 9.56 -21.69
C PRO A 217 -23.48 10.58 -22.50
N LEU A 218 -22.78 11.49 -23.18
CA LEU A 218 -23.41 12.43 -24.10
C LEU A 218 -24.16 11.64 -25.20
N PRO A 219 -25.36 12.09 -25.62
CA PRO A 219 -26.06 11.50 -26.75
C PRO A 219 -25.12 11.46 -27.96
N GLN A 220 -24.99 10.29 -28.59
CA GLN A 220 -24.29 10.21 -29.87
C GLN A 220 -25.19 10.78 -30.98
N PRO A 221 -24.61 11.51 -31.96
CA PRO A 221 -25.36 12.15 -33.05
C PRO A 221 -25.99 11.15 -34.01
#